data_AF-A0A5K0XQ80-F1
#
_entry.id   AF-A0A5K0XQ80-F1
#
_cell.length_a   1.000
_cell.length_b   1.000
_cell.length_c   1.000
_cell.angle_alpha   90.00
_cell.angle_beta   90.00
_cell.angle_gamma   90.00
#
_symmetry.space_group_name_H-M   'P 1'
#
loop_
_entity.id
_entity.type
_entity.pdbx_description
1 polymer ?
#
loop_
_entity_poly.entity_id
_entity_poly.type
_entity_poly.pdbx_seq_one_letter_code
_entity_poly.pdbx_strand_id
1 'polypeptide(L)' 'GSARPFTYFWITDSCPLTVKAVENKAPFEVLSLAGSIAGALQI' A
#
# COMPACT_ATOMS: atom_id res chain seq x y z
N GLY A 1 -23.41 -8.79 -12.11
CA GLY A 1 -22.12 -8.09 -11.88
C GLY A 1 -21.82 -8.14 -10.39
N SER A 2 -20.55 -8.31 -10.01
CA SER A 2 -20.14 -8.36 -8.59
C SER A 2 -20.62 -7.11 -7.84
N ALA A 3 -21.19 -7.28 -6.66
CA ALA A 3 -21.84 -6.21 -5.89
C ALA A 3 -20.88 -5.14 -5.32
N ARG A 4 -19.55 -5.33 -5.45
CA ARG A 4 -18.53 -4.42 -4.86
C ARG A 4 -17.25 -4.33 -5.72
N PRO A 5 -17.30 -3.83 -6.96
CA PRO A 5 -16.09 -3.61 -7.74
C PRO A 5 -15.25 -2.52 -7.05
N PHE A 6 -13.95 -2.77 -6.85
CA PHE A 6 -12.98 -1.77 -6.38
C PHE A 6 -13.24 -1.16 -4.99
N THR A 7 -13.53 -2.00 -3.99
CA THR A 7 -13.74 -1.53 -2.60
C THR A 7 -12.49 -1.49 -1.73
N TYR A 8 -11.39 -2.08 -2.19
CA TYR A 8 -10.14 -2.18 -1.42
C TYR A 8 -8.95 -1.94 -2.35
N PHE A 9 -8.11 -0.97 -2.00
CA PHE A 9 -6.89 -0.66 -2.73
C PHE A 9 -5.71 -0.67 -1.76
N TRP A 10 -4.74 -1.54 -2.01
CA TRP A 10 -3.50 -1.59 -1.25
C TRP A 10 -2.36 -0.97 -2.04
N ILE A 11 -1.57 -0.14 -1.39
CA ILE A 11 -0.32 0.40 -1.93
C ILE A 11 0.81 0.19 -0.93
N THR A 12 2.06 0.25 -1.39
CA THR A 12 3.23 0.20 -0.52
C THR A 12 3.83 1.58 -0.27
N ASP A 13 4.51 1.74 0.86
CA ASP A 13 5.20 2.98 1.25
C ASP A 13 6.49 3.32 0.47
N SER A 14 6.79 2.58 -0.60
CA SER A 14 7.99 2.76 -1.43
C SER A 14 8.10 4.12 -2.13
N CYS A 15 6.98 4.81 -2.34
CA CYS A 15 6.93 6.15 -2.95
C CYS A 15 6.24 7.15 -2.00
N PRO A 16 7.01 7.98 -1.26
CA PRO A 16 6.45 8.91 -0.28
C PRO A 16 5.46 9.93 -0.86
N LEU A 17 5.66 10.34 -2.11
CA LEU A 17 4.75 11.28 -2.79
C LEU A 17 3.37 10.65 -3.04
N THR A 18 3.34 9.38 -3.45
CA THR A 18 2.09 8.65 -3.66
C THR A 18 1.38 8.39 -2.35
N VAL A 19 2.10 7.96 -1.30
CA VAL A 19 1.55 7.79 0.05
C VAL A 19 0.89 9.08 0.51
N LYS A 20 1.61 10.21 0.48
CA LYS A 20 1.07 11.51 0.89
C LYS A 20 -0.20 11.90 0.13
N ALA A 21 -0.34 11.49 -1.13
CA ALA A 21 -1.52 11.78 -1.93
C ALA A 21 -2.76 10.98 -1.51
N VAL A 22 -2.59 9.79 -0.91
CA VAL A 22 -3.70 8.87 -0.58
C VAL A 22 -3.83 8.54 0.91
N GLU A 23 -2.88 8.94 1.74
CA GLU A 23 -2.91 8.68 3.17
C GLU A 23 -4.20 9.23 3.78
N ASN A 24 -4.84 8.40 4.63
CA ASN A 24 -6.14 8.70 5.26
C ASN A 24 -7.31 8.89 4.28
N LYS A 25 -7.20 8.42 3.03
CA LYS A 25 -8.29 8.44 2.05
C LYS A 25 -8.76 7.02 1.75
N ALA A 26 -10.02 6.74 2.05
CA ALA A 26 -10.66 5.54 1.53
C ALA A 26 -10.69 5.58 -0.01
N PRO A 27 -10.55 4.43 -0.70
CA PRO A 27 -10.43 3.06 -0.18
C PRO A 27 -8.97 2.57 -0.02
N PHE A 28 -8.00 3.48 0.17
CA PHE A 28 -6.57 3.14 0.17
C PHE A 28 -6.05 2.71 1.54
N GLU A 29 -5.33 1.60 1.56
CA GLU A 29 -4.55 1.10 2.68
C GLU A 29 -3.07 1.11 2.30
N VAL A 30 -2.23 1.73 3.14
CA VAL A 30 -0.79 1.81 2.94
C VAL A 30 -0.10 0.72 3.74
N LEU A 31 0.63 -0.16 3.07
CA LEU A 31 1.38 -1.26 3.66
C LEU A 31 2.88 -0.90 3.68
N SER A 32 3.58 -1.24 4.75
CA SER A 32 5.02 -0.99 4.79
C SER A 32 5.81 -2.03 4.01
N LEU A 33 6.70 -1.56 3.13
CA LEU A 33 7.62 -2.41 2.37
C LEU A 33 8.93 -2.70 3.12
N ALA A 34 9.22 -1.96 4.18
CA ALA A 34 10.50 -2.03 4.90
C ALA A 34 10.84 -3.46 5.37
N GLY A 35 9.84 -4.19 5.89
CA GLY A 35 10.03 -5.58 6.34
C GLY A 35 10.43 -6.53 5.19
N SER A 36 9.78 -6.42 4.03
CA SER A 36 10.10 -7.24 2.86
C SER A 36 11.50 -6.97 2.33
N ILE A 37 11.94 -5.70 2.34
CA ILE A 37 13.31 -5.33 1.95
C ILE A 37 14.32 -5.86 2.95
N ALA A 38 14.06 -5.71 4.26
CA ALA A 38 14.94 -6.22 5.31
C ALA A 38 15.11 -7.75 5.21
N GLY A 39 14.01 -8.49 4.97
CA GLY A 39 14.06 -9.94 4.78
C GLY A 39 14.82 -10.35 3.51
N ALA A 40 14.71 -9.58 2.42
CA ALA A 40 15.46 -9.85 1.20
C ALA A 40 16.97 -9.58 1.33
N LEU A 41 17.37 -8.67 2.23
CA LEU A 41 18.77 -8.32 2.48
C LEU A 41 19.46 -9.22 3.52
N GLN A 42 18.70 -10.02 4.28
CA GLN A 42 19.28 -11.02 5.18
C GLN A 42 19.92 -12.14 4.36
N ILE A 43 21.26 -12.05 4.21
CA ILE A 43 22.14 -13.15 3.78
C ILE A 43 22.53 -14.01 4.99
#